data_AF-A0A2N0S1M2-F1
#
_entry.id   AF-A0A2N0S1M2-F1
#
_cell.length_a   1.000
_cell.length_b   1.000
_cell.length_c   1.000
_cell.angle_alpha   90.00
_cell.angle_beta   90.00
_cell.angle_gamma   90.00
#
_symmetry.space_group_name_H-M   'P 1'
#
loop_
_entity.id
_entity.type
_entity.pdbx_description
1 polymer ?
#
loop_
_entity_poly.entity_id
_entity_poly.type
_entity_poly.pdbx_seq_one_letter_code
_entity_poly.pdbx_strand_id
1 'polypeptide(L)'
;RKNNGHIPRPKNCFMAYREHMQHKVLAENPGMNNKLVSVIAAQMWNKESDDVKQFWKDRAQQLKLEHKIKYPDYKFAPKKKSQK
;
A
#
# COMPACT_ATOMS: atom_id res chain seq x y z
N ARG A 1 -6.31 9.30 -13.10
CA ARG A 1 -6.35 10.68 -12.57
C ARG A 1 -4.90 11.17 -12.51
N LYS A 2 -4.55 12.23 -13.23
CA LYS A 2 -3.19 12.79 -13.22
C LYS A 2 -2.87 13.27 -11.80
N ASN A 3 -1.71 12.89 -11.27
CA ASN A 3 -1.21 13.38 -9.99
C ASN A 3 -0.85 14.86 -10.19
N ASN A 4 -1.70 15.78 -9.73
CA ASN A 4 -1.48 17.23 -9.74
C ASN A 4 -0.31 17.66 -8.80
N GLY A 5 0.87 17.07 -8.94
CA GLY A 5 2.02 17.30 -8.03
C GLY A 5 1.83 16.74 -6.61
N HIS A 6 0.70 16.06 -6.33
CA HIS A 6 0.45 15.45 -5.03
C HIS A 6 1.37 14.25 -4.80
N ILE A 7 2.26 14.37 -3.81
CA ILE A 7 3.13 13.29 -3.36
C ILE A 7 2.30 12.27 -2.55
N PRO A 8 2.14 11.03 -3.03
CA PRO A 8 1.39 10.00 -2.30
C PRO A 8 2.12 9.59 -1.01
N ARG A 9 1.39 9.04 -0.04
CA ARG A 9 2.01 8.51 1.18
C ARG A 9 2.95 7.35 0.85
N PRO A 10 4.06 7.17 1.60
CA PRO A 10 4.81 5.93 1.54
C PRO A 10 3.92 4.76 1.95
N LYS A 11 4.03 3.63 1.24
CA LYS A 11 3.26 2.42 1.54
C LYS A 11 3.75 1.83 2.86
N ASN A 12 2.81 1.41 3.71
CA ASN A 12 3.13 0.58 4.87
C ASN A 12 3.29 -0.88 4.43
N CYS A 13 3.66 -1.77 5.36
CA CYS A 13 3.91 -3.19 5.06
C CYS A 13 2.72 -3.88 4.41
N PHE A 14 1.52 -3.69 4.95
CA PHE A 14 0.31 -4.27 4.39
C PHE A 14 -0.03 -3.70 3.00
N MET A 15 0.15 -2.41 2.77
CA MET A 15 -0.12 -1.80 1.46
C MET A 15 0.89 -2.26 0.40
N ALA A 16 2.15 -2.49 0.77
CA ALA A 16 3.15 -3.09 -0.11
C ALA A 16 2.81 -4.55 -0.44
N TYR A 17 2.45 -5.34 0.58
CA TYR A 17 1.97 -6.71 0.39
C TYR A 17 0.71 -6.78 -0.49
N ARG A 18 -0.27 -5.92 -0.22
CA ARG A 18 -1.52 -5.87 -0.98
C ARG A 18 -1.28 -5.55 -2.45
N GLU A 19 -0.37 -4.64 -2.76
CA GLU A 19 -0.02 -4.33 -4.16
C GLU A 19 0.52 -5.58 -4.87
N HIS A 20 1.44 -6.30 -4.22
CA HIS A 20 1.96 -7.57 -4.73
C HIS A 20 0.85 -8.62 -4.94
N MET A 21 -0.05 -8.78 -3.96
CA MET A 21 -1.19 -9.70 -4.09
C MET A 21 -2.19 -9.25 -5.15
N GLN A 22 -2.44 -7.96 -5.28
CA GLN A 22 -3.36 -7.40 -6.27
C GLN A 22 -2.87 -7.73 -7.69
N HIS A 23 -1.57 -7.64 -7.96
CA HIS A 23 -1.02 -8.03 -9.26
C HIS A 23 -1.27 -9.51 -9.57
N LYS A 24 -1.11 -10.40 -8.59
CA LYS A 24 -1.42 -11.84 -8.75
C LYS A 24 -2.90 -12.08 -9.01
N VAL A 25 -3.77 -11.52 -8.16
CA VAL A 25 -5.23 -11.71 -8.25
C VAL A 25 -5.81 -11.16 -9.56
N LEU A 26 -5.34 -9.99 -10.01
CA LEU A 26 -5.81 -9.39 -11.27
C LEU A 26 -5.26 -10.10 -12.51
N ALA A 27 -4.11 -10.78 -12.41
CA ALA A 27 -3.60 -11.61 -13.49
C ALA A 27 -4.48 -12.85 -13.70
N GLU A 28 -4.94 -13.46 -12.62
CA GLU A 28 -5.84 -14.62 -12.66
C GLU A 28 -7.29 -14.22 -12.97
N ASN A 29 -7.74 -13.07 -12.47
CA ASN A 29 -9.11 -12.58 -12.62
C ASN A 29 -9.13 -11.12 -13.08
N PRO A 30 -8.95 -10.87 -14.39
CA PRO A 30 -9.05 -9.54 -14.94
C PRO A 30 -10.43 -8.93 -14.67
N GLY A 31 -10.47 -7.76 -14.03
CA GLY A 31 -11.72 -7.06 -13.70
C GLY A 31 -12.29 -7.33 -12.31
N MET A 32 -11.60 -8.10 -11.46
CA MET A 32 -12.02 -8.28 -10.07
C MET A 32 -12.12 -6.93 -9.33
N ASN A 33 -13.19 -6.78 -8.54
CA ASN A 33 -13.42 -5.57 -7.76
C ASN A 33 -12.31 -5.35 -6.73
N ASN A 34 -11.70 -4.16 -6.74
CA ASN A 34 -10.67 -3.74 -5.78
C ASN A 34 -11.09 -3.92 -4.30
N LYS A 35 -12.39 -3.85 -3.99
CA LYS A 35 -12.91 -4.16 -2.65
C LYS A 35 -12.65 -5.61 -2.27
N LEU A 36 -12.95 -6.55 -3.16
CA LEU A 36 -12.74 -7.98 -2.95
C LEU A 36 -11.24 -8.31 -2.86
N VAL A 37 -10.42 -7.72 -3.73
CA VAL A 37 -8.95 -7.86 -3.66
C VAL A 37 -8.42 -7.44 -2.29
N SER A 38 -8.97 -6.37 -1.70
CA SER A 38 -8.57 -5.91 -0.37
C SER A 38 -8.94 -6.90 0.73
N VAL A 39 -10.13 -7.52 0.63
CA VAL A 39 -10.59 -8.56 1.58
C VAL A 39 -9.70 -9.80 1.48
N ILE A 40 -9.44 -10.28 0.26
CA ILE A 40 -8.59 -11.45 0.01
C ILE A 40 -7.17 -11.20 0.53
N ALA A 41 -6.57 -10.05 0.18
CA ALA A 41 -5.23 -9.70 0.65
C ALA A 41 -5.15 -9.60 2.19
N ALA A 42 -6.18 -9.08 2.86
CA ALA A 42 -6.22 -9.05 4.32
C ALA A 42 -6.29 -10.46 4.93
N GLN A 43 -7.09 -11.35 4.35
CA GLN A 43 -7.18 -12.75 4.80
C GLN A 43 -5.86 -13.49 4.60
N MET A 44 -5.22 -13.33 3.45
CA MET A 44 -3.91 -13.92 3.16
C MET A 44 -2.84 -13.36 4.10
N TRP A 45 -2.78 -12.04 4.29
CA TRP A 45 -1.83 -11.41 5.21
C TRP A 45 -1.94 -11.96 6.64
N ASN A 46 -3.15 -12.20 7.15
CA ASN A 46 -3.31 -12.76 8.49
C ASN A 46 -2.77 -14.19 8.59
N LYS A 47 -2.93 -14.99 7.52
CA LYS A 47 -2.48 -16.38 7.43
C LYS A 47 -0.99 -16.53 7.05
N GLU A 48 -0.37 -15.45 6.61
CA GLU A 48 1.02 -15.42 6.19
C GLU A 48 1.98 -15.69 7.38
N SER A 49 3.14 -16.28 7.11
CA SER A 49 4.17 -16.53 8.12
C SER A 49 4.78 -15.23 8.66
N ASP A 50 5.33 -15.31 9.87
CA ASP A 50 5.98 -14.16 10.50
C ASP A 50 7.21 -13.68 9.74
N ASP A 51 7.95 -14.58 9.10
CA ASP A 51 9.10 -14.25 8.25
C ASP A 51 8.70 -13.37 7.06
N VAL A 52 7.62 -13.73 6.37
CA VAL A 52 7.11 -12.94 5.24
C VAL A 52 6.56 -11.61 5.75
N LYS A 53 5.81 -11.61 6.86
CA LYS A 53 5.37 -10.36 7.49
C LYS A 53 6.55 -9.46 7.85
N GLN A 54 7.65 -10.03 8.34
CA GLN A 54 8.86 -9.31 8.67
C GLN A 54 9.54 -8.74 7.44
N PHE A 55 9.69 -9.52 6.36
CA PHE A 55 10.19 -9.04 5.08
C PHE A 55 9.42 -7.79 4.59
N TRP A 56 8.08 -7.81 4.68
CA TRP A 56 7.26 -6.66 4.28
C TRP A 56 7.34 -5.47 5.24
N LYS A 57 7.60 -5.71 6.54
CA LYS A 57 7.91 -4.63 7.50
C LYS A 57 9.22 -3.95 7.12
N ASP A 58 10.27 -4.71 6.83
CA ASP A 58 11.58 -4.17 6.45
C ASP A 58 11.49 -3.42 5.11
N ARG A 59 10.75 -3.98 4.14
CA ARG A 59 10.49 -3.31 2.86
C ARG A 59 9.72 -2.00 3.04
N ALA A 60 8.74 -1.95 3.95
CA ALA A 60 8.02 -0.72 4.25
C ALA A 60 8.90 0.33 4.91
N GLN A 61 9.84 -0.07 5.77
CA GLN A 61 10.83 0.84 6.33
C GLN A 61 11.74 1.42 5.23
N GLN A 62 12.22 0.59 4.32
CA GLN A 62 12.99 1.04 3.16
C GLN A 62 12.20 2.04 2.31
N LEU A 63 10.96 1.71 1.93
CA LEU A 63 10.10 2.61 1.15
C LEU A 63 9.84 3.94 1.88
N LYS A 64 9.72 3.92 3.21
CA LYS A 64 9.59 5.14 4.02
C LYS A 64 10.87 5.97 3.99
N LEU A 65 12.04 5.34 4.07
CA LEU A 65 13.34 6.02 3.99
C LEU A 65 13.57 6.61 2.60
N GLU A 66 13.37 5.81 1.54
CA GLU A 66 13.44 6.25 0.14
C GLU A 66 12.51 7.45 -0.11
N HIS A 67 11.27 7.39 0.39
CA HIS A 67 10.33 8.49 0.30
C HIS A 67 10.82 9.74 1.04
N LYS A 68 11.41 9.58 2.23
CA LYS A 68 11.96 10.71 2.99
C LYS A 68 13.15 11.36 2.28
N ILE A 69 14.02 10.56 1.65
CA ILE A 69 15.14 11.06 0.86
C ILE A 69 14.65 11.78 -0.39
N LYS A 70 13.68 11.18 -1.11
CA LYS A 70 13.12 11.74 -2.35
C LYS A 70 12.29 13.00 -2.11
N TYR A 71 11.63 13.08 -0.96
CA TYR A 71 10.73 14.18 -0.58
C TYR A 71 11.05 14.64 0.85
N PRO A 72 12.17 15.36 1.07
CA PRO A 72 12.60 15.78 2.40
C PRO A 72 11.61 16.71 3.08
N ASP A 73 10.90 17.55 2.30
CA ASP A 73 9.89 18.50 2.79
C ASP A 73 8.48 17.88 2.89
N TYR A 74 8.33 16.58 2.64
CA TYR A 74 7.03 15.93 2.71
C TYR A 74 6.48 15.92 4.13
N LYS A 75 5.29 16.51 4.31
CA LYS A 75 4.51 16.44 5.54
C LYS A 75 3.12 15.92 5.27
N PHE A 76 2.69 14.91 6.02
CA PHE A 76 1.34 14.39 5.94
C PHE A 76 0.36 15.40 6.57
N ALA A 77 -0.46 16.02 5.72
CA ALA A 77 -1.52 16.94 6.12
C ALA A 77 -2.88 16.38 5.64
N PRO A 78 -3.57 15.56 6.45
CA PRO A 78 -4.89 15.04 6.06
C PRO A 78 -5.87 16.19 5.91
N LYS A 79 -6.49 16.31 4.73
CA LYS A 79 -7.61 17.24 4.54
C LYS A 79 -8.82 16.70 5.30
N LYS A 80 -9.38 17.51 6.22
CA LYS A 80 -10.69 17.23 6.81
C LYS A 80 -11.70 17.18 5.66
N LYS A 81 -12.38 16.03 5.48
CA LYS A 81 -13.53 15.98 4.60
C LYS A 81 -14.61 16.84 5.26
N SER A 82 -15.07 17.90 4.60
CA SER A 82 -16.32 18.55 4.99
C SER A 82 -17.40 17.47 4.91
N GLN A 83 -18.05 17.19 6.04
CA GLN A 83 -19.28 16.42 6.01
C GLN A 83 -20.26 17.24 5.19
N LYS A 84 -20.70 16.68 4.07
CA LYS A 84 -21.79 17.21 3.25
C LYS A 84 -22.95 16.25 3.41
#